data_AF-A0A2M8WZS9-F1
#
_entry.id   AF-A0A2M8WZS9-F1
#
_cell.length_a   1.000
_cell.length_b   1.000
_cell.length_c   1.000
_cell.angle_alpha   90.00
_cell.angle_beta   90.00
_cell.angle_gamma   90.00
#
_symmetry.space_group_name_H-M   'P 1'
#
loop_
_entity.id
_entity.type
_entity.pdbx_description
1 polymer ?
#
loop_
_entity_poly.entity_id
_entity_poly.type
_entity_poly.pdbx_seq_one_letter_code
_entity_poly.pdbx_strand_id
1 'polypeptide(L)'
;MSMPDGPLSCTDCDYRGFLVFRRITLAYHFADGTTVNGHREMRWCSDCRNPRDVEGAQPEIESLQTELDALNATFSTTGYRTKRWVSRIFGQRACALQTRANELRGQIRLAQTRGTECRCLTCSSVHTLPFNFDDDGVCRGFQHECGGRLLLGPPDMDAPRFNYGRETIHLDETGKRIP
;
A
#
# COMPACT_ATOMS: atom_id res chain seq x y z
N MET A 1 -15.18 -1.66 -6.32
CA MET A 1 -15.20 -2.47 -7.54
C MET A 1 -13.94 -3.33 -7.56
N SER A 2 -14.05 -4.65 -7.70
CA SER A 2 -12.90 -5.55 -7.86
C SER A 2 -12.50 -5.53 -9.33
N MET A 3 -11.28 -5.09 -9.65
CA MET A 3 -10.74 -5.32 -10.98
C MET A 3 -10.59 -6.84 -11.18
N PRO A 4 -11.18 -7.41 -12.23
CA PRO A 4 -10.98 -8.81 -12.54
C PRO A 4 -9.51 -9.04 -12.90
N ASP A 5 -9.00 -10.23 -12.56
CA ASP A 5 -7.68 -10.64 -13.02
C ASP A 5 -7.70 -10.64 -14.56
N GLY A 6 -6.68 -10.04 -15.16
CA GLY A 6 -6.64 -9.85 -16.61
C GLY A 6 -5.42 -10.52 -17.23
N PRO A 7 -5.58 -11.24 -18.36
CA PRO A 7 -4.44 -11.78 -19.08
C PRO A 7 -3.58 -10.62 -19.59
N LEU A 8 -2.28 -10.77 -19.42
CA LEU A 8 -1.28 -9.83 -19.93
C LEU A 8 -0.57 -10.45 -21.11
N SER A 9 -0.35 -9.66 -22.16
CA SER A 9 0.52 -10.01 -23.27
C SER A 9 1.45 -8.85 -23.62
N CYS A 10 2.46 -9.12 -24.44
CA CYS A 10 3.26 -8.07 -25.06
C CYS A 10 2.87 -7.90 -26.53
N THR A 11 2.98 -6.69 -27.06
CA THR A 11 2.75 -6.40 -28.48
C THR A 11 3.81 -7.01 -29.40
N ASP A 12 5.06 -7.14 -28.91
CA ASP A 12 6.23 -7.37 -29.77
C ASP A 12 6.99 -8.67 -29.43
N CYS A 13 6.55 -9.42 -28.41
CA CYS A 13 7.08 -10.74 -28.11
C CYS A 13 5.99 -11.69 -27.58
N ASP A 14 6.36 -12.95 -27.34
CA ASP A 14 5.48 -14.02 -26.89
C ASP A 14 5.22 -14.02 -25.37
N TYR A 15 5.59 -12.95 -24.65
CA TYR A 15 5.31 -12.82 -23.22
C TYR A 15 3.82 -12.97 -22.94
N ARG A 16 3.50 -13.82 -21.95
CA ARG A 16 2.17 -14.00 -21.38
C ARG A 16 2.25 -13.99 -19.86
N GLY A 17 1.33 -13.28 -19.23
CA GLY A 17 1.23 -13.17 -17.78
C GLY A 17 -0.19 -12.92 -17.32
N PHE A 18 -0.35 -12.63 -16.04
CA PHE A 18 -1.64 -12.27 -15.46
C PHE A 18 -1.46 -11.14 -14.47
N LEU A 19 -2.37 -10.17 -14.53
CA LEU A 19 -2.51 -9.16 -13.51
C LEU A 19 -3.48 -9.69 -12.46
N VAL A 20 -2.98 -9.96 -11.25
CA VAL A 20 -3.79 -10.52 -10.16
C VAL A 20 -4.08 -9.45 -9.11
N PHE A 21 -5.36 -9.24 -8.80
CA PHE A 21 -5.78 -8.26 -7.81
C PHE A 21 -6.05 -8.93 -6.45
N ARG A 22 -5.04 -8.92 -5.58
CA ARG A 22 -5.16 -9.45 -4.22
C ARG A 22 -5.53 -8.36 -3.21
N ARG A 23 -6.27 -8.72 -2.16
CA ARG A 23 -6.55 -7.83 -1.02
C ARG A 23 -5.46 -8.00 0.03
N ILE A 24 -4.33 -7.34 -0.19
CA ILE A 24 -3.17 -7.38 0.71
C ILE A 24 -3.14 -6.13 1.60
N THR A 25 -2.91 -6.34 2.89
CA THR A 25 -2.57 -5.32 3.88
C THR A 25 -1.12 -5.52 4.33
N LEU A 26 -0.34 -4.44 4.41
CA LEU A 26 1.01 -4.49 4.97
C LEU A 26 0.98 -4.04 6.43
N ALA A 27 1.55 -4.84 7.32
CA ALA A 27 1.64 -4.54 8.74
C ALA A 27 3.11 -4.54 9.16
N TYR A 28 3.64 -3.35 9.44
CA TYR A 28 5.01 -3.15 9.92
C TYR A 28 5.04 -3.24 11.44
N HIS A 29 5.93 -4.07 11.96
CA HIS A 29 6.15 -4.28 13.39
C HIS A 29 7.44 -3.61 13.82
N PHE A 30 7.33 -2.74 14.83
CA PHE A 30 8.46 -2.06 15.45
C PHE A 30 8.89 -2.76 16.73
N ALA A 31 10.15 -2.54 17.13
CA ALA A 31 10.75 -3.17 18.31
C ALA A 31 10.03 -2.88 19.64
N ASP A 32 9.26 -1.79 19.72
CA ASP A 32 8.45 -1.43 20.89
C ASP A 32 7.07 -2.10 20.91
N GLY A 33 6.80 -3.00 19.97
CA GLY A 33 5.52 -3.71 19.82
C GLY A 33 4.46 -2.92 19.05
N THR A 34 4.78 -1.73 18.53
CA THR A 34 3.84 -0.96 17.71
C THR A 34 3.68 -1.61 16.33
N THR A 35 2.43 -1.72 15.86
CA THR A 35 2.13 -2.14 14.49
C THR A 35 1.56 -0.96 13.69
N VAL A 36 2.08 -0.75 12.49
CA VAL A 36 1.67 0.34 11.58
C VAL A 36 1.29 -0.25 10.23
N ASN A 37 0.14 0.17 9.70
CA ASN A 37 -0.28 -0.24 8.36
C ASN A 37 0.50 0.54 7.30
N GLY A 38 1.09 -0.17 6.35
CA GLY A 38 1.73 0.43 5.19
C GLY A 38 0.86 0.43 3.94
N HIS A 39 1.37 1.10 2.91
CA HIS A 39 0.76 1.16 1.58
C HIS A 39 1.33 0.09 0.67
N ARG A 40 0.51 -0.38 -0.27
CA ARG A 40 0.96 -1.24 -1.37
C ARG A 40 0.61 -0.61 -2.70
N GLU A 41 1.40 -0.93 -3.71
CA GLU A 41 1.14 -0.58 -5.09
C GLU A 41 1.36 -1.81 -5.98
N MET A 42 0.76 -1.81 -7.17
CA MET A 42 1.09 -2.79 -8.20
C MET A 42 2.10 -2.16 -9.15
N ARG A 43 3.25 -2.81 -9.34
CA ARG A 43 4.32 -2.34 -10.22
C ARG A 43 4.93 -3.50 -11.00
N TRP A 44 5.64 -3.19 -12.08
CA TRP A 44 6.42 -4.20 -12.80
C TRP A 44 7.71 -4.44 -12.02
N CYS A 45 7.98 -5.69 -11.64
CA CYS A 45 9.26 -6.04 -11.03
C CYS A 45 10.17 -6.65 -12.10
N SER A 46 11.30 -6.02 -12.37
CA SER A 46 12.25 -6.49 -13.39
C SER A 46 12.83 -7.86 -13.06
N ASP A 47 13.07 -8.15 -11.77
CA ASP A 47 13.64 -9.44 -11.35
C ASP A 47 12.60 -10.57 -11.39
N CYS A 48 11.32 -10.28 -11.16
CA CYS A 48 10.24 -11.25 -11.33
C CYS A 48 9.72 -11.33 -12.78
N ARG A 49 10.08 -10.35 -13.63
CA ARG A 49 9.59 -10.18 -15.01
C ARG A 49 8.07 -10.27 -15.13
N ASN A 50 7.35 -9.62 -14.21
CA ASN A 50 5.90 -9.71 -14.11
C ASN A 50 5.36 -8.58 -13.20
N PRO A 51 4.09 -8.14 -13.33
CA PRO A 51 3.47 -7.32 -12.31
C PRO A 51 3.46 -8.00 -10.95
N ARG A 52 3.83 -7.25 -9.92
CA ARG A 52 3.90 -7.68 -8.54
C ARG A 52 3.41 -6.58 -7.61
N ASP A 53 2.80 -7.02 -6.52
CA ASP A 53 2.58 -6.14 -5.38
C ASP A 53 3.94 -5.72 -4.81
N VAL A 54 4.10 -4.41 -4.63
CA VAL A 54 5.25 -3.78 -4.02
C VAL A 54 4.82 -2.99 -2.79
N GLU A 55 5.76 -2.68 -1.91
CA GLU A 55 5.60 -1.59 -0.96
C GLU A 55 5.27 -0.30 -1.71
N GLY A 56 4.24 0.42 -1.28
CA GLY A 56 3.87 1.71 -1.82
C GLY A 56 4.70 2.83 -1.22
N ALA A 57 4.69 3.98 -1.89
CA ALA A 57 5.35 5.17 -1.38
C ALA A 57 4.77 5.56 0.00
N GLN A 58 5.67 5.92 0.94
CA GLN A 58 5.23 6.45 2.22
C GLN A 58 4.72 7.90 2.03
N PRO A 59 3.69 8.32 2.78
CA PRO A 59 3.23 9.71 2.72
C PRO A 59 4.34 10.67 3.12
N GLU A 60 4.31 11.88 2.59
CA GLU A 60 5.27 12.93 2.95
C GLU A 60 5.18 13.25 4.44
N ILE A 61 6.32 13.21 5.14
CA ILE A 61 6.39 13.42 6.58
C ILE A 61 5.77 14.76 6.98
N GLU A 62 6.02 15.84 6.22
CA GLU A 62 5.50 17.18 6.51
C GLU A 62 3.96 17.21 6.52
N SER A 63 3.32 16.49 5.61
CA SER A 63 1.86 16.39 5.56
C SER A 63 1.30 15.67 6.80
N LEU A 64 1.94 14.58 7.22
CA LEU A 64 1.58 13.82 8.41
C LEU A 64 1.81 14.64 9.70
N GLN A 65 2.90 15.40 9.74
CA GLN A 65 3.26 16.26 10.85
C GLN A 65 2.23 17.38 11.03
N THR A 66 1.82 18.01 9.93
CA THR A 66 0.79 19.06 9.92
C THR A 66 -0.55 18.54 10.45
N GLU A 67 -0.98 17.33 10.03
CA GLU A 67 -2.20 16.71 10.54
C GLU A 67 -2.10 16.39 12.05
N LEU A 68 -0.94 15.88 12.48
CA LEU A 68 -0.69 15.57 13.89
C LEU A 68 -0.70 16.84 14.76
N ASP A 69 -0.13 17.95 14.28
CA ASP A 69 -0.11 19.22 14.98
C ASP A 69 -1.50 19.85 15.07
N ALA A 70 -2.31 19.76 14.01
CA ALA A 70 -3.71 20.16 14.03
C ALA A 70 -4.53 19.33 15.04
N LEU A 71 -4.28 18.01 15.12
CA LEU A 71 -4.88 17.14 16.14
C LEU A 71 -4.44 17.53 17.55
N ASN A 72 -3.15 17.82 17.75
CA ASN A 72 -2.62 18.24 19.05
C ASN A 72 -3.17 19.60 19.49
N ALA A 73 -3.36 20.54 18.56
CA ALA A 73 -4.04 21.82 18.83
C ALA A 73 -5.51 21.61 19.22
N THR A 74 -6.17 20.60 18.64
CA THR A 74 -7.52 20.21 19.06
C THR A 74 -7.53 19.70 20.50
N PHE A 75 -6.49 18.96 20.93
CA PHE A 75 -6.36 18.52 22.32
C PHE A 75 -6.08 19.65 23.32
N SER A 76 -5.43 20.73 22.87
CA SER A 76 -5.05 21.85 23.75
C SER A 76 -6.21 22.83 24.02
N THR A 77 -7.27 22.82 23.21
CA THR A 77 -8.45 23.67 23.44
C THR A 77 -9.21 23.32 24.73
N THR A 78 -9.62 24.35 25.47
CA THR A 78 -10.31 24.24 26.77
C THR A 78 -11.57 23.38 26.70
N GLY A 79 -12.30 23.42 25.57
CA GLY A 79 -13.50 22.60 25.35
C GLY A 79 -13.23 21.10 25.14
N TYR A 80 -12.04 20.72 24.68
CA TYR A 80 -11.65 19.33 24.57
C TYR A 80 -11.28 18.73 25.93
N ARG A 81 -10.65 19.50 26.82
CA ARG A 81 -10.32 19.03 28.19
C ARG A 81 -11.57 18.68 28.99
N THR A 82 -12.61 19.51 28.93
CA THR A 82 -13.92 19.22 29.54
C THR A 82 -14.63 18.06 28.84
N LYS A 83 -14.66 18.01 27.50
CA LYS A 83 -15.21 16.85 26.77
C LYS A 83 -14.49 15.54 27.06
N ARG A 84 -13.16 15.54 27.23
CA ARG A 84 -12.35 14.36 27.57
C ARG A 84 -12.66 13.84 28.97
N TRP A 85 -12.91 14.74 29.93
CA TRP A 85 -13.36 14.36 31.26
C TRP A 85 -14.75 13.72 31.23
N VAL A 86 -15.70 14.32 30.50
CA VAL A 86 -17.04 13.76 30.30
C VAL A 86 -17.01 12.43 29.52
N SER A 87 -16.19 12.32 28.47
CA SER A 87 -16.10 11.09 27.67
C SER A 87 -15.28 9.97 28.33
N ARG A 88 -14.46 10.26 29.35
CA ARG A 88 -13.92 9.25 30.27
C ARG A 88 -15.02 8.60 31.12
N ILE A 89 -16.09 9.33 31.42
CA ILE A 89 -17.25 8.82 32.16
C ILE A 89 -18.17 8.00 31.23
N PHE A 90 -18.28 8.37 29.95
CA PHE A 90 -19.16 7.72 28.96
C PHE A 90 -18.47 6.74 27.99
N GLY A 91 -17.16 6.46 28.16
CA GLY A 91 -16.43 5.37 27.51
C GLY A 91 -16.24 5.39 25.97
N GLN A 92 -16.92 6.25 25.20
CA GLN A 92 -17.10 6.00 23.76
C GLN A 92 -16.46 6.98 22.75
N ARG A 93 -15.95 8.16 23.13
CA ARG A 93 -15.57 9.21 22.13
C ARG A 93 -14.16 9.81 22.21
N ALA A 94 -13.47 9.71 23.35
CA ALA A 94 -12.07 10.16 23.46
C ALA A 94 -11.07 9.22 22.76
N CYS A 95 -11.48 7.98 22.47
CA CYS A 95 -10.62 6.97 21.87
C CYS A 95 -10.23 7.29 20.42
N ALA A 96 -11.18 7.70 19.57
CA ALA A 96 -10.94 7.81 18.13
C ALA A 96 -9.85 8.83 17.74
N LEU A 97 -9.84 10.02 18.37
CA LEU A 97 -8.82 11.04 18.08
C LEU A 97 -7.44 10.63 18.61
N GLN A 98 -7.40 9.96 19.77
CA GLN A 98 -6.15 9.43 20.32
C GLN A 98 -5.60 8.30 19.45
N THR A 99 -6.47 7.42 18.94
CA THR A 99 -6.13 6.39 17.97
C THR A 99 -5.56 7.01 16.70
N ARG A 100 -6.22 8.02 16.12
CA ARG A 100 -5.72 8.73 14.93
C ARG A 100 -4.35 9.38 15.16
N ALA A 101 -4.15 10.02 16.31
CA ALA A 101 -2.85 10.60 16.66
C ALA A 101 -1.75 9.52 16.78
N ASN A 102 -2.08 8.34 17.32
CA ASN A 102 -1.13 7.23 17.39
C ASN A 102 -0.85 6.63 16.00
N GLU A 103 -1.86 6.52 15.14
CA GLU A 103 -1.69 6.11 13.73
C GLU A 103 -0.74 7.05 12.98
N LEU A 104 -0.95 8.37 13.09
CA LEU A 104 -0.09 9.37 12.44
C LEU A 104 1.36 9.30 12.94
N ARG A 105 1.57 9.15 14.25
CA ARG A 105 2.92 8.94 14.81
C ARG A 105 3.57 7.67 14.26
N GLY A 106 2.79 6.60 14.15
CA GLY A 106 3.24 5.35 13.52
C GLY A 106 3.63 5.54 12.06
N GLN A 107 2.82 6.25 11.28
CA GLN A 107 3.09 6.53 9.87
C GLN A 107 4.32 7.44 9.68
N ILE A 108 4.49 8.47 10.51
CA ILE A 108 5.69 9.33 10.49
C ILE A 108 6.94 8.48 10.76
N ARG A 109 6.89 7.62 11.79
CA ARG A 109 8.01 6.73 12.11
C ARG A 109 8.32 5.76 10.98
N LEU A 110 7.29 5.19 10.35
CA LEU A 110 7.45 4.32 9.19
C LEU A 110 8.11 5.05 8.02
N ALA A 111 7.63 6.25 7.69
CA ALA A 111 8.20 7.09 6.63
C ALA A 111 9.67 7.46 6.90
N GLN A 112 10.01 7.78 8.15
CA GLN A 112 11.39 8.06 8.58
C GLN A 112 12.31 6.85 8.47
N THR A 113 11.79 5.64 8.74
CA THR A 113 12.61 4.42 8.80
C THR A 113 12.78 3.77 7.41
N ARG A 114 11.72 3.71 6.60
CA ARG A 114 11.74 3.04 5.29
C ARG A 114 12.22 3.94 4.15
N GLY A 115 12.09 5.26 4.28
CA GLY A 115 12.37 6.19 3.19
C GLY A 115 11.43 5.97 1.99
N THR A 116 11.95 6.12 0.78
CA THR A 116 11.16 6.10 -0.48
C THR A 116 11.28 4.80 -1.28
N GLU A 117 12.05 3.81 -0.81
CA GLU A 117 12.27 2.57 -1.56
C GLU A 117 11.02 1.67 -1.58
N CYS A 118 10.51 1.40 -2.78
CA CYS A 118 9.40 0.48 -3.03
C CYS A 118 9.93 -0.91 -3.40
N ARG A 119 9.80 -1.89 -2.50
CA ARG A 119 10.32 -3.25 -2.72
C ARG A 119 9.23 -4.21 -3.18
N CYS A 120 9.58 -5.12 -4.08
CA CYS A 120 8.73 -6.23 -4.46
C CYS A 120 8.43 -7.11 -3.25
N LEU A 121 7.15 -7.30 -2.95
CA LEU A 121 6.75 -8.11 -1.81
C LEU A 121 7.03 -9.60 -2.04
N THR A 122 7.34 -10.02 -3.28
CA THR A 122 7.66 -11.42 -3.61
C THR A 122 9.16 -11.72 -3.54
N CYS A 123 10.01 -10.88 -4.16
CA CYS A 123 11.45 -11.13 -4.25
C CYS A 123 12.33 -10.10 -3.53
N SER A 124 11.72 -9.12 -2.85
CA SER A 124 12.40 -8.02 -2.15
C SER A 124 13.24 -7.07 -3.01
N SER A 125 13.20 -7.20 -4.34
CA SER A 125 13.88 -6.31 -5.27
C SER A 125 13.36 -4.87 -5.21
N VAL A 126 14.27 -3.90 -5.35
CA VAL A 126 13.95 -2.46 -5.53
C VAL A 126 13.78 -2.08 -7.00
N HIS A 127 14.07 -2.98 -7.95
CA HIS A 127 13.93 -2.74 -9.39
C HIS A 127 12.46 -2.85 -9.82
N THR A 128 11.67 -1.85 -9.42
CA THR A 128 10.24 -1.82 -9.67
C THR A 128 9.83 -0.57 -10.45
N LEU A 129 9.09 -0.77 -11.53
CA LEU A 129 8.69 0.28 -12.45
C LEU A 129 7.17 0.49 -12.38
N PRO A 130 6.72 1.76 -12.34
CA PRO A 130 5.29 2.03 -12.38
C PRO A 130 4.76 1.65 -13.75
N PHE A 131 3.53 1.15 -13.82
CA PHE A 131 2.82 0.97 -15.07
C PHE A 131 1.36 1.32 -14.84
N ASN A 132 0.69 1.80 -15.88
CA ASN A 132 -0.75 2.01 -15.89
C ASN A 132 -1.29 1.65 -17.26
N PHE A 133 -2.48 1.05 -17.30
CA PHE A 133 -3.19 0.77 -18.53
C PHE A 133 -4.14 1.92 -18.84
N ASP A 134 -4.22 2.30 -20.12
CA ASP A 134 -5.28 3.18 -20.60
C ASP A 134 -6.59 2.42 -20.84
N ASP A 135 -7.62 3.14 -21.32
CA ASP A 135 -8.95 2.59 -21.56
C ASP A 135 -8.95 1.47 -22.63
N ASP A 136 -7.96 1.46 -23.52
CA ASP A 136 -7.77 0.42 -24.54
C ASP A 136 -6.98 -0.80 -24.00
N GLY A 137 -6.62 -0.78 -22.71
CA GLY A 137 -5.81 -1.83 -22.08
C GLY A 137 -4.34 -1.77 -22.48
N VAL A 138 -3.86 -0.68 -23.07
CA VAL A 138 -2.45 -0.52 -23.45
C VAL A 138 -1.68 0.13 -22.31
N CYS A 139 -0.58 -0.50 -21.92
CA CYS A 139 0.29 0.05 -20.89
C CYS A 139 1.01 1.32 -21.37
N ARG A 140 0.88 2.41 -20.61
CA ARG A 140 1.62 3.67 -20.79
C ARG A 140 2.64 3.86 -19.66
N GLY A 141 3.76 4.50 -19.98
CA GLY A 141 4.82 4.83 -19.02
C GLY A 141 5.77 3.67 -18.66
N PHE A 142 5.56 2.48 -19.23
CA PHE A 142 6.44 1.31 -19.10
C PHE A 142 6.62 0.66 -20.48
N GLN A 143 7.86 0.29 -20.79
CA GLN A 143 8.25 -0.44 -22.00
C GLN A 143 8.79 -1.81 -21.58
N HIS A 144 8.31 -2.87 -22.21
CA HIS A 144 8.80 -4.22 -21.96
C HIS A 144 10.24 -4.37 -22.44
N GLU A 145 10.98 -5.34 -21.92
CA GLU A 145 12.41 -5.55 -22.24
C GLU A 145 12.66 -5.76 -23.74
N CYS A 146 11.67 -6.29 -24.47
CA CYS A 146 11.75 -6.46 -25.93
C CYS A 146 11.51 -5.17 -26.74
N GLY A 147 11.19 -4.05 -26.09
CA GLY A 147 10.82 -2.79 -26.74
C GLY A 147 9.30 -2.62 -26.95
N GLY A 148 8.51 -3.68 -26.79
CA GLY A 148 7.06 -3.63 -26.91
C GLY A 148 6.34 -3.04 -25.70
N ARG A 149 5.01 -3.03 -25.75
CA ARG A 149 4.14 -2.60 -24.64
C ARG A 149 3.37 -3.77 -24.07
N LEU A 150 2.99 -3.67 -22.80
CA LEU A 150 2.05 -4.61 -22.19
C LEU A 150 0.63 -4.28 -22.64
N LEU A 151 -0.14 -5.32 -22.93
CA LEU A 151 -1.57 -5.28 -23.19
C LEU A 151 -2.29 -6.02 -22.08
N LEU A 152 -3.28 -5.37 -21.49
CA LEU A 152 -4.27 -6.00 -20.62
C LEU A 152 -5.42 -6.45 -21.49
N GLY A 153 -5.49 -7.76 -21.73
CA GLY A 153 -6.59 -8.36 -22.47
C GLY A 153 -7.90 -8.22 -21.71
N PRO A 154 -9.05 -8.32 -22.42
CA PRO A 154 -10.34 -8.31 -21.77
C PRO A 154 -10.41 -9.43 -20.72
N PRO A 155 -11.13 -9.22 -19.61
CA PRO A 155 -11.34 -10.27 -18.64
C PRO A 155 -12.08 -11.43 -19.32
N ASP A 156 -11.49 -12.61 -19.26
CA ASP A 156 -12.15 -13.81 -19.73
C ASP A 156 -13.31 -14.13 -18.76
N MET A 157 -14.53 -14.07 -19.30
CA MET A 157 -15.74 -14.27 -18.51
C MET A 157 -15.95 -15.73 -18.12
N ASP A 158 -15.35 -16.66 -18.88
CA ASP A 158 -15.42 -18.10 -18.68
C ASP A 158 -14.22 -18.64 -17.88
N ALA A 159 -13.21 -17.80 -17.62
CA ALA A 159 -12.05 -18.18 -16.82
C ALA A 159 -12.44 -18.44 -15.35
N PRO A 160 -11.84 -19.47 -14.71
CA PRO A 160 -12.00 -19.71 -13.28
C PRO A 160 -11.62 -18.46 -12.47
N ARG A 161 -12.58 -17.97 -11.68
CA ARG A 161 -12.35 -16.81 -10.79
C ARG A 161 -11.83 -17.28 -9.45
N PHE A 162 -10.61 -16.89 -9.12
CA PHE A 162 -10.05 -17.14 -7.80
C PHE A 162 -10.45 -16.00 -6.87
N ASN A 163 -11.22 -16.32 -5.83
CA ASN A 163 -11.45 -15.37 -4.75
C ASN A 163 -10.27 -15.43 -3.77
N TYR A 164 -9.29 -14.55 -3.98
CA TYR A 164 -8.20 -14.42 -3.04
C TYR A 164 -8.72 -13.85 -1.71
N GLY A 165 -8.53 -14.61 -0.64
CA GLY A 165 -8.79 -14.14 0.71
C GLY A 165 -7.99 -12.87 1.03
N ARG A 166 -8.43 -12.15 2.06
CA ARG A 166 -7.63 -11.06 2.62
C ARG A 166 -6.33 -11.65 3.17
N GLU A 167 -5.22 -11.08 2.76
CA GLU A 167 -3.88 -11.46 3.23
C GLU A 167 -3.28 -10.27 3.98
N THR A 168 -2.66 -10.54 5.12
CA THR A 168 -1.81 -9.56 5.80
C THR A 168 -0.37 -10.02 5.67
N ILE A 169 0.48 -9.18 5.12
CA ILE A 169 1.93 -9.42 5.07
C ILE A 169 2.54 -8.68 6.24
N HIS A 170 3.15 -9.44 7.16
CA HIS A 170 3.86 -8.91 8.31
C HIS A 170 5.30 -8.60 7.94
N LEU A 171 5.73 -7.37 8.23
CA LEU A 171 7.05 -6.85 7.91
C LEU A 171 7.73 -6.32 9.18
N ASP A 172 9.05 -6.43 9.27
CA ASP A 172 9.83 -5.69 10.25
C ASP A 172 9.98 -4.22 9.84
N GLU A 173 10.54 -3.40 10.72
CA GLU A 173 10.80 -1.98 10.47
C GLU A 173 11.72 -1.72 9.25
N THR A 174 12.47 -2.72 8.78
CA THR A 174 13.32 -2.66 7.59
C THR A 174 12.62 -3.13 6.31
N GLY A 175 11.38 -3.61 6.40
CA GLY A 175 10.61 -4.14 5.27
C GLY A 175 10.87 -5.62 4.96
N LYS A 176 11.54 -6.37 5.85
CA LYS A 176 11.67 -7.83 5.68
C LYS A 176 10.43 -8.54 6.20
N ARG A 177 10.00 -9.57 5.49
CA ARG A 177 8.88 -10.42 5.93
C ARG A 177 9.22 -11.13 7.24
N ILE A 178 8.29 -11.06 8.18
CA ILE A 178 8.31 -11.82 9.44
C ILE A 178 7.32 -12.99 9.29
N PRO A 179 7.68 -14.22 9.70
CA PRO A 179 6.79 -15.37 9.68
C PRO A 179 5.56 -15.23 10.59
#